data_AF-A0AAN7ZAP3-F1
#
_entry.id   AF-A0AAN7ZAP3-F1
#
_cell.length_a   1.000
_cell.length_b   1.000
_cell.length_c   1.000
_cell.angle_alpha   90.00
_cell.angle_beta   90.00
_cell.angle_gamma   90.00
#
_symmetry.space_group_name_H-M   'P 1'
#
loop_
_entity.id
_entity.type
_entity.pdbx_description
1 polymer ?
#
loop_
_entity_poly.entity_id
_entity_poly.type
_entity_poly.pdbx_seq_one_letter_code
_entity_poly.pdbx_strand_id
1 'polypeptide(L)' 'MRFSSAVLALAAAFGAVDAAPSPANTGLKGFNYGAFFLNQQAKVQADFTYEFKRAKALPGTSGWTSARLYTMGMFYLPS' A
#
# COMPACT_ATOMS: atom_id res chain seq x y z
N MET A 1 2.03 -49.84 -27.35
CA MET A 1 1.49 -48.61 -26.72
C MET A 1 1.81 -48.59 -25.23
N ARG A 2 3.02 -48.20 -24.80
CA ARG A 2 3.35 -48.03 -23.37
C ARG A 2 4.51 -47.03 -23.16
N PHE A 3 4.39 -45.79 -23.62
CA PHE A 3 5.41 -44.76 -23.36
C PHE A 3 4.80 -43.36 -23.18
N SER A 4 3.71 -43.21 -22.43
CA SER A 4 3.02 -41.90 -22.37
C SER A 4 2.59 -41.41 -20.99
N SER A 5 2.94 -42.09 -19.89
CA SER A 5 2.38 -41.72 -18.57
C SER A 5 3.37 -41.04 -17.61
N ALA A 6 4.65 -40.91 -17.93
CA ALA A 6 5.64 -40.38 -16.99
C ALA A 6 5.78 -38.84 -17.02
N VAL A 7 5.43 -38.18 -18.13
CA VAL A 7 5.67 -36.73 -18.30
C VAL A 7 4.58 -35.86 -17.64
N LEU A 8 3.35 -36.36 -17.52
CA LEU A 8 2.25 -35.63 -16.89
C LEU A 8 2.34 -35.53 -15.36
N ALA A 9 3.13 -36.38 -14.69
CA ALA A 9 3.24 -36.39 -13.24
C ALA A 9 4.22 -35.35 -12.69
N LEU A 10 5.17 -34.86 -13.49
CA LEU A 10 6.17 -33.90 -13.02
C LEU A 10 5.60 -32.47 -12.91
N ALA A 11 4.58 -32.13 -13.71
CA ALA A 11 3.99 -30.79 -13.76
C ALA A 11 3.19 -30.39 -12.50
N ALA A 12 2.76 -31.36 -11.69
CA ALA A 12 1.96 -31.12 -10.48
C ALA A 12 2.81 -30.80 -9.24
N ALA A 13 4.14 -30.96 -9.31
CA ALA A 13 5.02 -30.85 -8.14
C ALA A 13 5.49 -29.40 -7.86
N PHE A 14 5.29 -28.45 -8.78
CA PHE A 14 5.83 -27.09 -8.63
C PHE A 14 4.80 -26.05 -8.12
N GLY A 15 3.56 -26.48 -7.86
CA GLY A 15 2.40 -25.59 -7.80
C GLY A 15 1.86 -25.22 -6.42
N ALA A 16 2.61 -25.36 -5.34
CA ALA A 16 2.13 -24.99 -4.00
C ALA A 16 3.26 -24.43 -3.13
N VAL A 17 3.65 -23.18 -3.40
CA VAL A 17 4.13 -22.30 -2.33
C VAL A 17 2.88 -21.90 -1.55
N ASP A 18 2.60 -22.61 -0.47
CA ASP A 18 1.68 -22.15 0.55
C ASP A 18 2.32 -20.91 1.17
N ALA A 19 1.80 -19.73 0.84
CA ALA A 19 2.26 -18.49 1.44
C ALA A 19 1.90 -18.54 2.93
N ALA A 20 2.86 -18.97 3.75
CA ALA A 20 2.71 -18.98 5.19
C ALA A 20 2.17 -17.61 5.64
N PRO A 21 1.07 -17.55 6.41
CA PRO A 21 0.52 -16.28 6.87
C PRO A 21 1.59 -15.58 7.70
N SER A 22 2.17 -14.52 7.14
CA SER A 22 3.05 -13.63 7.90
C SER A 22 2.24 -13.07 9.07
N PRO A 23 2.83 -12.90 10.27
CA PRO A 23 2.13 -12.27 11.38
C PRO A 23 1.53 -10.96 10.88
N ALA A 24 0.22 -10.86 10.89
CA ALA A 24 -0.48 -9.69 10.41
C ALA A 24 0.05 -8.51 11.24
N ASN A 25 0.74 -7.58 10.57
CA ASN A 25 1.12 -6.33 11.21
C ASN A 25 -0.20 -5.63 11.57
N THR A 26 -0.63 -5.76 12.83
CA THR A 26 -1.82 -5.13 13.40
C THR A 26 -1.66 -3.61 13.53
N GLY A 27 -0.54 -3.07 13.05
CA GLY A 27 -0.36 -1.64 12.84
C GLY A 27 -1.40 -1.10 11.87
N LEU A 28 -1.89 0.10 12.17
CA LEU A 28 -2.79 0.87 11.33
C LEU A 28 -2.16 1.02 9.93
N LYS A 29 -2.75 0.33 8.93
CA LYS A 29 -2.31 0.43 7.54
C LYS A 29 -2.77 1.76 6.96
N GLY A 30 -1.82 2.52 6.42
CA GLY A 30 -2.10 3.87 5.98
C GLY A 30 -1.03 4.46 5.08
N PHE A 31 -1.38 5.61 4.51
CA PHE A 31 -0.54 6.34 3.58
C PHE A 31 0.18 7.50 4.28
N ASN A 32 1.35 7.85 3.76
CA ASN A 32 2.11 9.02 4.17
C ASN A 32 1.87 10.14 3.15
N TYR A 33 1.55 11.35 3.62
CA TYR A 33 1.37 12.52 2.76
C TYR A 33 2.29 13.67 3.18
N GLY A 34 2.98 14.26 2.22
CA GLY A 34 3.67 15.54 2.41
C GLY A 34 2.68 16.72 2.39
N ALA A 35 2.99 17.77 3.15
CA ALA A 35 2.15 18.99 3.24
C ALA A 35 2.22 19.90 2.00
N PHE A 36 3.17 19.67 1.09
CA PHE A 36 3.39 20.52 -0.08
C PHE A 36 3.30 19.71 -1.37
N PHE A 37 2.90 20.38 -2.44
CA PHE A 37 3.11 19.91 -3.80
C PHE A 37 4.58 20.06 -4.21
N LEU A 38 4.96 19.45 -5.34
CA LEU A 38 6.34 19.52 -5.86
C LEU A 38 6.75 20.94 -6.29
N ASN A 39 5.79 21.84 -6.45
CA ASN A 39 6.01 23.27 -6.70
C ASN A 39 6.06 24.11 -5.41
N GLN A 40 6.18 23.47 -4.24
CA GLN A 40 6.22 24.09 -2.91
C GLN A 40 4.92 24.80 -2.48
N GLN A 41 3.81 24.69 -3.23
CA GLN A 41 2.52 25.15 -2.73
C GLN A 41 2.00 24.25 -1.61
N ALA A 42 1.46 24.86 -0.56
CA ALA A 42 0.84 24.15 0.54
C ALA A 42 -0.48 23.49 0.08
N LYS A 43 -0.70 22.24 0.49
CA LYS A 43 -1.93 21.52 0.25
C LYS A 43 -3.04 21.96 1.20
N VAL A 44 -4.27 21.99 0.70
CA VAL A 44 -5.47 22.21 1.50
C VAL A 44 -6.23 20.89 1.71
N GLN A 45 -7.25 20.91 2.58
CA GLN A 45 -8.05 19.72 2.92
C GLN A 45 -8.61 18.97 1.70
N ALA A 46 -9.03 19.70 0.67
CA ALA A 46 -9.57 19.11 -0.55
C ALA A 46 -8.53 18.25 -1.28
N ASP A 47 -7.27 18.70 -1.31
CA ASP A 47 -6.17 17.99 -1.96
C ASP A 47 -5.89 16.66 -1.25
N PHE A 48 -5.80 16.68 0.09
CA PHE A 48 -5.62 15.46 0.87
C PHE A 48 -6.78 14.49 0.68
N THR A 49 -8.01 14.99 0.61
CA THR A 49 -9.20 14.14 0.38
C THR A 49 -9.15 13.48 -0.99
N TYR A 50 -8.77 14.23 -2.02
CA TYR A 50 -8.59 13.71 -3.37
C TYR A 50 -7.51 12.63 -3.43
N GLU A 51 -6.32 12.92 -2.89
CA GLU A 51 -5.21 11.97 -2.89
C GLU A 51 -5.54 10.72 -2.07
N PHE A 52 -6.24 10.85 -0.94
CA PHE A 52 -6.68 9.72 -0.13
C PHE A 52 -7.66 8.82 -0.86
N LYS A 53 -8.66 9.40 -1.56
CA LYS A 53 -9.59 8.62 -2.40
C LYS A 53 -8.86 7.86 -3.51
N ARG A 54 -7.89 8.52 -4.16
CA ARG A 54 -7.08 7.93 -5.22
C ARG A 54 -6.17 6.80 -4.70
N ALA A 55 -5.53 6.98 -3.54
CA ALA A 55 -4.64 6.00 -2.94
C ALA A 55 -5.36 4.70 -2.54
N LYS A 56 -6.61 4.80 -2.08
CA LYS A 56 -7.46 3.63 -1.78
C LYS A 56 -7.79 2.75 -2.99
N ALA A 57 -7.65 3.27 -4.21
CA ALA A 57 -7.88 2.51 -5.43
C ALA A 57 -6.64 1.71 -5.88
N LEU A 58 -5.50 1.85 -5.19
CA LEU A 58 -4.28 1.13 -5.54
C LEU A 58 -4.38 -0.37 -5.20
N PRO A 59 -3.79 -1.26 -6.02
CA PRO A 59 -3.71 -2.68 -5.68
C PRO A 59 -3.01 -2.91 -4.32
N GLY A 60 -3.56 -3.82 -3.51
CA GLY A 60 -2.99 -4.16 -2.20
C GLY A 60 -3.29 -3.19 -1.06
N THR A 61 -4.07 -2.13 -1.30
CA THR A 61 -4.43 -1.13 -0.27
C THR A 61 -5.85 -1.28 0.27
N SER A 62 -6.50 -2.41 -0.03
CA SER A 62 -7.81 -2.75 0.55
C SER A 62 -7.72 -2.72 2.08
N GLY A 63 -8.67 -2.02 2.71
CA GLY A 63 -8.72 -1.84 4.16
C GLY A 63 -7.76 -0.78 4.73
N TRP A 64 -7.00 -0.04 3.91
CA TRP A 64 -6.19 1.07 4.40
C TRP A 64 -7.08 2.29 4.67
N THR A 65 -7.14 2.71 5.93
CA THR A 65 -8.03 3.79 6.38
C THR A 65 -7.31 4.90 7.15
N SER A 66 -5.99 4.80 7.30
CA SER A 66 -5.20 5.76 8.06
C SER A 66 -4.31 6.61 7.15
N ALA A 67 -3.97 7.81 7.62
CA ALA A 67 -3.04 8.70 6.97
C ALA A 67 -2.14 9.38 8.01
N ARG A 68 -0.85 9.53 7.69
CA ARG A 68 0.08 10.37 8.45
C ARG A 68 0.43 11.58 7.59
N LEU A 69 0.14 12.76 8.12
CA LEU A 69 0.48 14.03 7.48
C LEU A 69 1.82 14.53 8.02
N TYR A 70 2.79 14.74 7.14
CA TYR A 70 4.05 15.41 7.48
C TYR A 70 3.89 16.90 7.20
N THR A 71 3.53 17.64 8.26
CA THR A 71 3.45 19.11 8.24
C THR A 71 4.52 19.69 9.14
N MET A 72 5.19 20.74 8.67
CA MET A 72 5.98 21.62 9.51
C MET A 72 5.06 22.77 9.90
N GLY A 73 4.41 22.65 11.05
CA GLY A 73 3.74 23.79 11.65
C GLY A 73 4.81 24.79 12.07
N MET A 74 5.01 25.87 11.31
CA MET A 74 5.75 27.02 11.81
C MET A 74 4.92 27.62 12.95
N PHE A 75 5.25 27.25 14.19
CA PHE A 75 4.70 27.92 15.36
C PHE A 75 5.32 29.32 15.40
N TYR A 76 4.57 30.32 14.94
CA TYR A 76 5.00 31.71 15.01
C TYR A 76 4.95 32.11 16.48
N LEU A 77 6.11 32.17 17.14
CA LEU A 77 6.26 32.86 18.42
C LEU A 77 6.14 34.35 18.12
N PRO A 78 5.10 35.05 18.60
CA PRO A 78 5.08 36.49 18.51
C PRO A 78 6.26 37.05 19.32
N SER A 79 7.04 37.92 18.68
CA SER A 79 8.11 38.71 19.29
C SER A 79 7.55 39.78 20.23
#